data_AF-A0A5J6FJG0-F1
#
_entry.id   AF-A0A5J6FJG0-F1
#
_cell.length_a   1.000
_cell.length_b   1.000
_cell.length_c   1.000
_cell.angle_alpha   90.00
_cell.angle_beta   90.00
_cell.angle_gamma   90.00
#
_symmetry.space_group_name_H-M   'P 1'
#
loop_
_entity.id
_entity.type
_entity.pdbx_description
1 polymer ?
#
loop_
_entity_poly.entity_id
_entity_poly.type
_entity_poly.pdbx_seq_one_letter_code
_entity_poly.pdbx_strand_id
1 'polypeptide(L)'
;MTSPYTFALAAATGRVATVFGGMTVRTAEALCGRCFDEDEAALLRTPDAPLPADLVRRAAGKDPFHWSDRPAVIRRILPQLVVILAEGEAECDLMARGPAAADWPRWPREQAGAVAGFLDAWWTWTLRTKTPPIPAGAVFEACVTASSSATPWLARWETERGPAARRHLADGLDRWREELTSGDSPFTWWWGAEAEERAAWHEVKRWLAGRVRAT
;
A
#
# COMPACT_ATOMS: atom_id res chain seq x y z
N MET A 1 -12.95 10.09 -22.48
CA MET A 1 -13.51 8.76 -22.14
C MET A 1 -12.68 8.19 -21.01
N THR A 2 -13.27 8.01 -19.83
CA THR A 2 -12.60 7.42 -18.66
C THR A 2 -12.36 5.94 -18.92
N SER A 3 -11.15 5.45 -18.70
CA SER A 3 -10.77 4.05 -18.99
C SER A 3 -11.55 3.09 -18.07
N PRO A 4 -11.98 1.89 -18.53
CA PRO A 4 -12.60 0.85 -17.69
C PRO A 4 -11.77 0.51 -16.44
N TYR A 5 -10.45 0.70 -16.49
CA TYR A 5 -9.56 0.46 -15.35
C TYR A 5 -9.64 1.55 -14.28
N THR A 6 -9.89 2.80 -14.69
CA THR A 6 -10.18 3.89 -13.74
C THR A 6 -11.47 3.61 -12.99
N PHE A 7 -12.47 2.98 -13.63
CA PHE A 7 -13.69 2.54 -12.96
C PHE A 7 -13.44 1.42 -11.94
N ALA A 8 -12.57 0.45 -12.25
CA ALA A 8 -12.22 -0.62 -11.31
C ALA A 8 -11.53 -0.09 -10.05
N LEU A 9 -10.55 0.81 -10.21
CA LEU A 9 -9.87 1.47 -9.08
C LEU A 9 -10.86 2.31 -8.27
N ALA A 10 -11.71 3.11 -8.93
CA ALA A 10 -12.74 3.91 -8.24
C ALA A 10 -13.73 3.04 -7.46
N ALA A 11 -14.17 1.89 -8.02
CA ALA A 11 -15.05 0.95 -7.34
C ALA A 11 -14.38 0.31 -6.12
N ALA A 12 -13.08 -0.04 -6.22
CA ALA A 12 -12.33 -0.58 -5.10
C ALA A 12 -12.15 0.45 -3.97
N THR A 13 -11.83 1.70 -4.31
CA THR A 13 -11.80 2.83 -3.36
C THR A 13 -13.16 3.04 -2.70
N GLY A 14 -14.26 3.02 -3.46
CA GLY A 14 -15.61 3.12 -2.92
C GLY A 14 -15.95 1.97 -1.96
N ARG A 15 -15.51 0.74 -2.27
CA ARG A 15 -15.70 -0.42 -1.39
C ARG A 15 -14.96 -0.27 -0.07
N VAL A 16 -13.74 0.28 -0.08
CA VAL A 16 -13.01 0.60 1.16
C VAL A 16 -13.80 1.62 1.99
N ALA A 17 -14.33 2.68 1.37
CA ALA A 17 -15.16 3.66 2.06
C ALA A 17 -16.40 3.03 2.72
N THR A 18 -17.10 2.13 2.02
CA THR A 18 -18.26 1.42 2.58
C THR A 18 -17.90 0.52 3.76
N VAL A 19 -16.82 -0.25 3.65
CA VAL A 19 -16.44 -1.26 4.66
C VAL A 19 -15.85 -0.65 5.93
N PHE A 20 -15.15 0.48 5.80
CA PHE A 20 -14.50 1.16 6.92
C PHE A 20 -15.22 2.45 7.35
N GLY A 21 -16.40 2.73 6.79
CA GLY A 21 -17.27 3.81 7.25
C GLY A 21 -17.65 3.63 8.73
N GLY A 22 -17.75 4.72 9.46
CA GLY A 22 -18.08 4.76 10.88
C GLY A 22 -16.97 4.26 11.83
N MET A 23 -15.81 3.84 11.32
CA MET A 23 -14.69 3.44 12.17
C MET A 23 -14.17 4.63 12.97
N THR A 24 -13.77 4.39 14.22
CA THR A 24 -13.21 5.40 15.13
C THR A 24 -11.97 4.85 15.83
N VAL A 25 -11.11 5.77 16.25
CA VAL A 25 -10.10 5.49 17.27
C VAL A 25 -10.77 5.40 18.65
N ARG A 26 -10.29 4.51 19.54
CA ARG A 26 -10.83 4.38 20.91
C ARG A 26 -10.56 5.67 21.70
N THR A 27 -11.51 6.09 22.52
CA THR A 27 -11.43 7.33 23.32
C THR A 27 -10.26 7.35 24.31
N ALA A 28 -9.84 6.19 24.80
CA ALA A 28 -8.69 6.04 25.70
C ALA A 28 -7.32 5.95 24.99
N GLU A 29 -7.27 6.11 23.66
CA GLU A 29 -6.00 6.19 22.96
C GLU A 29 -5.29 7.50 23.35
N ALA A 30 -4.22 7.35 24.14
CA ALA A 30 -3.38 8.44 24.58
C ALA A 30 -2.47 8.87 23.42
N LEU A 31 -2.97 9.78 22.57
CA LEU A 31 -2.10 10.51 21.67
C LEU A 31 -1.24 11.42 22.55
N CYS A 32 0.08 11.27 22.47
CA CYS A 32 1.01 11.89 23.42
C CYS A 32 1.10 13.43 23.34
N GLY A 33 0.18 14.09 22.63
CA GLY A 33 0.13 15.55 22.39
C GLY A 33 1.28 16.12 21.56
N ARG A 34 2.36 15.34 21.37
CA ARG A 34 3.59 15.76 20.67
C ARG A 34 3.56 15.48 19.17
N CYS A 35 2.85 14.44 18.75
CA CYS A 35 2.78 14.03 17.34
C CYS A 35 1.42 14.33 16.70
N PHE A 36 0.39 14.40 17.53
CA PHE A 36 -0.98 14.73 17.18
C PHE A 36 -1.53 15.60 18.30
N ASP A 37 -2.12 16.73 17.94
CA ASP A 37 -2.79 17.60 18.89
C ASP A 37 -4.18 17.04 19.26
N GLU A 38 -4.87 17.71 20.18
CA GLU A 38 -6.18 17.24 20.66
C GLU A 38 -7.27 17.38 19.60
N ASP A 39 -7.15 18.33 18.66
CA ASP A 39 -8.11 18.51 17.58
C ASP A 39 -7.98 17.35 16.57
N GLU A 40 -6.75 16.98 16.23
CA GLU A 40 -6.45 15.79 15.42
C GLU A 40 -6.91 14.51 16.11
N ALA A 41 -6.73 14.41 17.44
CA ALA A 41 -7.26 13.31 18.23
C ALA A 41 -8.80 13.25 18.17
N ALA A 42 -9.46 14.39 18.32
CA ALA A 42 -10.92 14.49 18.25
C ALA A 42 -11.45 14.08 16.87
N LEU A 43 -10.77 14.47 15.78
CA LEU A 43 -11.10 14.04 14.42
C LEU A 43 -10.99 12.53 14.23
N LEU A 44 -9.93 11.91 14.76
CA LEU A 44 -9.74 10.45 14.70
C LEU A 44 -10.79 9.68 15.51
N ARG A 45 -11.28 10.27 16.61
CA ARG A 45 -12.37 9.71 17.45
C ARG A 45 -13.77 9.95 16.87
N THR A 46 -13.92 10.91 15.97
CA THR A 46 -15.21 11.23 15.35
C THR A 46 -15.43 10.33 14.13
N PRO A 47 -16.49 9.50 14.11
CA PRO A 47 -16.80 8.65 12.96
C PRO A 47 -17.12 9.51 11.74
N ASP A 48 -16.65 9.08 10.57
CA ASP A 48 -16.93 9.69 9.27
C ASP A 48 -16.52 11.17 9.11
N ALA A 49 -15.88 11.78 10.12
CA ALA A 49 -15.33 13.12 9.98
C ALA A 49 -14.25 13.12 8.88
N PRO A 50 -14.27 14.11 7.97
CA PRO A 50 -13.19 14.28 7.01
C PRO A 50 -11.89 14.54 7.77
N LEU A 51 -10.81 13.89 7.35
CA LEU A 51 -9.50 14.05 7.96
C LEU A 51 -8.65 14.90 7.02
N PRO A 52 -7.83 15.84 7.53
CA PRO A 52 -6.82 16.49 6.71
C PRO A 52 -5.91 15.43 6.07
N ALA A 53 -5.57 15.58 4.79
CA ALA A 53 -4.71 14.61 4.09
C ALA A 53 -3.36 14.43 4.80
N ASP A 54 -2.82 15.50 5.38
CA ASP A 54 -1.60 15.45 6.17
C ASP A 54 -1.72 14.58 7.43
N LEU A 55 -2.86 14.65 8.13
CA LEU A 55 -3.16 13.79 9.26
C LEU A 55 -3.20 12.32 8.85
N VAL A 56 -3.84 12.01 7.70
CA VAL A 56 -3.90 10.64 7.16
C VAL A 56 -2.50 10.11 6.83
N ARG A 57 -1.68 10.91 6.12
CA ARG A 57 -0.29 10.54 5.78
C ARG A 57 0.54 10.28 7.03
N ARG A 58 0.54 11.23 7.97
CA ARG A 58 1.29 11.09 9.23
C ARG A 58 0.80 9.88 10.02
N ALA A 59 -0.51 9.64 10.10
CA ALA A 59 -1.05 8.51 10.83
C ALA A 59 -0.60 7.16 10.22
N ALA A 60 -0.66 7.03 8.89
CA ALA A 60 -0.24 5.84 8.17
C ALA A 60 1.27 5.60 8.28
N GLY A 61 2.08 6.64 8.04
CA GLY A 61 3.53 6.59 8.03
C GLY A 61 4.20 6.68 9.41
N LYS A 62 3.45 6.95 10.49
CA LYS A 62 4.03 7.00 11.84
C LYS A 62 4.63 5.65 12.22
N ASP A 63 5.65 5.65 13.07
CA ASP A 63 6.18 4.43 13.66
C ASP A 63 5.04 3.63 14.37
N PRO A 64 4.90 2.32 14.13
CA PRO A 64 3.81 1.51 14.69
C PRO A 64 3.66 1.50 16.19
N PHE A 65 4.75 1.65 16.94
CA PHE A 65 4.74 1.66 18.41
C PHE A 65 4.18 2.96 19.00
N HIS A 66 3.86 3.96 18.17
CA HIS A 66 3.24 5.20 18.63
C HIS A 66 1.76 5.06 19.01
N TRP A 67 1.11 3.97 18.63
CA TRP A 67 -0.32 3.78 18.80
C TRP A 67 -0.57 2.63 19.77
N SER A 68 -1.51 2.82 20.68
CA SER A 68 -1.94 1.74 21.57
C SER A 68 -2.89 0.77 20.87
N ASP A 69 -3.65 1.26 19.87
CA ASP A 69 -4.53 0.46 19.02
C ASP A 69 -4.29 0.79 17.54
N ARG A 70 -3.10 0.43 17.05
CA ARG A 70 -2.71 0.61 15.64
C ARG A 70 -3.78 0.10 14.66
N PRO A 71 -4.40 -1.09 14.85
CA PRO A 71 -5.47 -1.54 13.96
C PRO A 71 -6.67 -0.59 13.91
N ALA A 72 -7.13 -0.03 15.02
CA ALA A 72 -8.24 0.94 15.00
C ALA A 72 -7.87 2.21 14.21
N VAL A 73 -6.66 2.74 14.42
CA VAL A 73 -6.16 3.93 13.71
C VAL A 73 -6.11 3.70 12.21
N ILE A 74 -5.53 2.58 11.77
CA ILE A 74 -5.41 2.30 10.33
C ILE A 74 -6.79 2.08 9.70
N ARG A 75 -7.72 1.40 10.38
CA ARG A 75 -9.12 1.28 9.90
C ARG A 75 -9.80 2.64 9.78
N ARG A 76 -9.59 3.55 10.74
CA ARG A 76 -10.18 4.90 10.75
C ARG A 76 -9.74 5.73 9.54
N ILE A 77 -8.48 5.65 9.17
CA ILE A 77 -7.92 6.49 8.10
C ILE A 77 -8.03 5.85 6.71
N LEU A 78 -8.29 4.53 6.64
CA LEU A 78 -8.23 3.76 5.40
C LEU A 78 -9.07 4.34 4.24
N PRO A 79 -10.33 4.78 4.44
CA PRO A 79 -11.13 5.38 3.38
C PRO A 79 -10.45 6.55 2.65
N GLN A 80 -9.71 7.38 3.39
CA GLN A 80 -9.03 8.54 2.83
C GLN A 80 -7.60 8.20 2.38
N LEU A 81 -6.94 7.25 3.06
CA LEU A 81 -5.61 6.78 2.68
C LEU A 81 -5.61 6.19 1.26
N VAL A 82 -6.60 5.37 0.92
CA VAL A 82 -6.65 4.74 -0.41
C VAL A 82 -6.91 5.75 -1.53
N VAL A 83 -7.56 6.88 -1.24
CA VAL A 83 -7.73 7.99 -2.17
C VAL A 83 -6.40 8.67 -2.41
N ILE A 84 -5.69 9.04 -1.34
CA ILE A 84 -4.36 9.67 -1.39
C ILE A 84 -3.37 8.80 -2.20
N LEU A 85 -3.36 7.49 -1.97
CA LEU A 85 -2.54 6.55 -2.72
C LEU A 85 -2.91 6.49 -4.21
N ALA A 86 -4.20 6.47 -4.53
CA ALA A 86 -4.68 6.42 -5.91
C ALA A 86 -4.41 7.73 -6.68
N GLU A 87 -4.40 8.87 -5.99
CA GLU A 87 -4.17 10.21 -6.57
C GLU A 87 -2.69 10.52 -6.83
N GLY A 88 -1.78 9.76 -6.22
CA GLY A 88 -0.38 9.77 -6.61
C GLY A 88 0.60 10.27 -5.57
N GLU A 89 0.32 10.05 -4.28
CA GLU A 89 1.22 10.44 -3.20
C GLU A 89 2.61 9.78 -3.34
N ALA A 90 3.66 10.59 -3.17
CA ALA A 90 5.03 10.18 -3.50
C ALA A 90 5.58 9.13 -2.53
N GLU A 91 5.27 9.25 -1.23
CA GLU A 91 5.71 8.34 -0.17
C GLU A 91 4.71 7.19 0.06
N CYS A 92 4.24 6.58 -1.04
CA CYS A 92 3.21 5.56 -1.01
C CYS A 92 3.61 4.28 -0.25
N ASP A 93 4.90 3.93 -0.30
CA ASP A 93 5.52 2.80 0.39
C ASP A 93 5.65 3.05 1.90
N LEU A 94 5.99 4.27 2.33
CA LEU A 94 5.98 4.68 3.73
C LEU A 94 4.58 4.53 4.33
N MET A 95 3.55 4.99 3.63
CA MET A 95 2.18 4.86 4.12
C MET A 95 1.66 3.42 4.07
N ALA A 96 2.09 2.62 3.09
CA ALA A 96 1.74 1.21 2.97
C ALA A 96 2.26 0.36 4.14
N ARG A 97 3.30 0.83 4.84
CA ARG A 97 3.75 0.25 6.12
C ARG A 97 2.65 0.22 7.18
N GLY A 98 1.77 1.22 7.21
CA GLY A 98 0.68 1.33 8.18
C GLY A 98 -0.24 0.10 8.17
N PRO A 99 -0.86 -0.25 7.03
CA PRO A 99 -1.62 -1.49 6.86
C PRO A 99 -0.86 -2.75 7.29
N ALA A 100 0.39 -2.92 6.87
CA ALA A 100 1.20 -4.08 7.24
C ALA A 100 1.37 -4.18 8.76
N ALA A 101 1.68 -3.05 9.41
CA ALA A 101 1.82 -2.96 10.86
C ALA A 101 0.53 -3.18 11.63
N ALA A 102 -0.62 -2.95 10.99
CA ALA A 102 -1.92 -3.23 11.57
C ALA A 102 -2.40 -4.67 11.33
N ASP A 103 -1.58 -5.51 10.70
CA ASP A 103 -1.86 -6.91 10.41
C ASP A 103 -3.19 -7.09 9.67
N TRP A 104 -3.41 -6.25 8.65
CA TRP A 104 -4.66 -6.23 7.88
C TRP A 104 -5.07 -7.59 7.29
N PRO A 105 -4.17 -8.51 6.90
CA PRO A 105 -4.58 -9.81 6.39
C PRO A 105 -5.33 -10.65 7.43
N ARG A 106 -5.14 -10.40 8.74
CA ARG A 106 -5.82 -11.09 9.84
C ARG A 106 -7.12 -10.41 10.30
N TRP A 107 -7.52 -9.31 9.67
CA TRP A 107 -8.80 -8.64 9.97
C TRP A 107 -10.01 -9.49 9.54
N PRO A 108 -11.24 -9.12 9.97
CA PRO A 108 -12.45 -9.74 9.45
C PRO A 108 -12.47 -9.81 7.92
N ARG A 109 -12.97 -10.93 7.39
CA ARG A 109 -12.89 -11.28 5.95
C ARG A 109 -13.30 -10.14 5.02
N GLU A 110 -14.35 -9.40 5.37
CA GLU A 110 -14.84 -8.29 4.56
C GLU A 110 -13.84 -7.14 4.49
N GLN A 111 -13.23 -6.78 5.64
CA GLN A 111 -12.21 -5.75 5.76
C GLN A 111 -10.93 -6.14 5.02
N ALA A 112 -10.39 -7.34 5.29
CA ALA A 112 -9.20 -7.83 4.61
C ALA A 112 -9.43 -7.90 3.09
N GLY A 113 -10.59 -8.38 2.66
CA GLY A 113 -10.96 -8.41 1.24
C GLY A 113 -11.07 -7.02 0.61
N ALA A 114 -11.45 -5.98 1.37
CA ALA A 114 -11.49 -4.60 0.86
C ALA A 114 -10.09 -4.03 0.62
N VAL A 115 -9.16 -4.27 1.55
CA VAL A 115 -7.75 -3.87 1.38
C VAL A 115 -7.12 -4.62 0.20
N ALA A 116 -7.26 -5.95 0.16
CA ALA A 116 -6.71 -6.76 -0.93
C ALA A 116 -7.28 -6.34 -2.30
N GLY A 117 -8.59 -6.08 -2.38
CA GLY A 117 -9.24 -5.63 -3.61
C GLY A 117 -8.76 -4.26 -4.09
N PHE A 118 -8.49 -3.33 -3.17
CA PHE A 118 -7.88 -2.04 -3.51
C PHE A 118 -6.46 -2.22 -4.04
N LEU A 119 -5.60 -2.98 -3.36
CA LEU A 119 -4.21 -3.20 -3.79
C LEU A 119 -4.14 -3.86 -5.18
N ASP A 120 -4.97 -4.87 -5.46
CA ASP A 120 -5.04 -5.50 -6.79
C ASP A 120 -5.53 -4.53 -7.88
N ALA A 121 -6.57 -3.72 -7.59
CA ALA A 121 -7.09 -2.75 -8.54
C ALA A 121 -6.07 -1.63 -8.82
N TRP A 122 -5.39 -1.12 -7.78
CA TRP A 122 -4.38 -0.08 -7.90
C TRP A 122 -3.15 -0.56 -8.68
N TRP A 123 -2.68 -1.78 -8.38
CA TRP A 123 -1.58 -2.37 -9.10
C TRP A 123 -1.92 -2.67 -10.57
N THR A 124 -3.08 -3.25 -10.83
CA THR A 124 -3.56 -3.53 -12.20
C THR A 124 -3.74 -2.24 -13.01
N TRP A 125 -4.29 -1.20 -12.40
CA TRP A 125 -4.44 0.10 -13.05
C TRP A 125 -3.09 0.72 -13.39
N THR A 126 -2.13 0.66 -12.47
CA THR A 126 -0.75 1.13 -12.67
C THR A 126 -0.09 0.42 -13.85
N LEU A 127 -0.17 -0.92 -13.91
CA LEU A 127 0.41 -1.72 -14.99
C LEU A 127 -0.17 -1.42 -16.37
N ARG A 128 -1.45 -1.01 -16.43
CA ARG A 128 -2.16 -0.71 -17.69
C ARG A 128 -2.07 0.76 -18.09
N THR A 129 -1.66 1.63 -17.20
CA THR A 129 -1.54 3.08 -17.44
C THR A 129 -0.17 3.40 -17.98
N LYS A 130 -0.08 4.10 -19.11
CA LYS A 130 1.23 4.43 -19.73
C LYS A 130 2.08 5.29 -18.79
N THR A 131 1.49 6.32 -18.18
CA THR A 131 2.16 7.25 -17.26
C THR A 131 1.30 7.36 -16.01
N PRO A 132 1.39 6.39 -15.09
CA PRO A 132 0.69 6.48 -13.80
C PRO A 132 1.28 7.64 -12.97
N PRO A 133 0.50 8.25 -12.05
CA PRO A 133 0.96 9.32 -11.16
C PRO A 133 2.16 8.92 -10.31
N ILE A 134 2.21 7.64 -9.89
CA ILE A 134 3.34 7.06 -9.16
C ILE A 134 4.04 6.05 -10.08
N PRO A 135 5.38 6.05 -10.15
CA PRO A 135 6.13 5.04 -10.89
C PRO A 135 5.74 3.61 -10.48
N ALA A 136 5.63 2.70 -11.44
CA ALA A 136 5.18 1.33 -11.19
C ALA A 136 6.05 0.57 -10.17
N GLY A 137 7.36 0.83 -10.13
CA GLY A 137 8.26 0.27 -9.12
C GLY A 137 7.89 0.67 -7.70
N ALA A 138 7.54 1.94 -7.47
CA ALA A 138 7.11 2.42 -6.16
C ALA A 138 5.73 1.87 -5.75
N VAL A 139 4.77 1.78 -6.70
CA VAL A 139 3.48 1.10 -6.42
C VAL A 139 3.69 -0.37 -6.09
N PHE A 140 4.59 -1.05 -6.80
CA PHE A 140 4.94 -2.43 -6.51
C PHE A 140 5.53 -2.55 -5.11
N GLU A 141 6.56 -1.77 -4.76
CA GLU A 141 7.17 -1.73 -3.42
C GLU A 141 6.10 -1.48 -2.34
N ALA A 142 5.18 -0.53 -2.55
CA ALA A 142 4.08 -0.28 -1.62
C ALA A 142 3.15 -1.49 -1.46
N CYS A 143 2.77 -2.17 -2.55
CA CYS A 143 1.96 -3.37 -2.49
C CYS A 143 2.68 -4.51 -1.75
N VAL A 144 3.97 -4.71 -2.03
CA VAL A 144 4.79 -5.72 -1.34
C VAL A 144 4.90 -5.41 0.14
N THR A 145 5.23 -4.17 0.51
CA THR A 145 5.32 -3.73 1.90
C THR A 145 3.99 -3.93 2.62
N ALA A 146 2.86 -3.53 2.01
CA ALA A 146 1.54 -3.68 2.62
C ALA A 146 1.19 -5.15 2.88
N SER A 147 1.53 -6.07 1.97
CA SER A 147 1.13 -7.49 2.06
C SER A 147 2.20 -8.43 2.62
N SER A 148 3.40 -7.93 2.90
CA SER A 148 4.59 -8.71 3.27
C SER A 148 4.90 -9.86 2.29
N SER A 149 4.60 -9.69 0.99
CA SER A 149 4.84 -10.71 -0.05
C SER A 149 4.83 -10.08 -1.44
N ALA A 150 5.72 -10.55 -2.33
CA ALA A 150 5.79 -10.08 -3.71
C ALA A 150 5.02 -10.96 -4.69
N THR A 151 4.83 -12.24 -4.35
CA THR A 151 4.20 -13.26 -5.17
C THR A 151 2.89 -12.85 -5.84
N PRO A 152 1.86 -12.32 -5.14
CA PRO A 152 0.59 -11.97 -5.79
C PRO A 152 0.76 -10.84 -6.84
N TRP A 153 1.65 -9.90 -6.59
CA TRP A 153 1.88 -8.73 -7.45
C TRP A 153 2.69 -9.09 -8.68
N LEU A 154 3.68 -9.99 -8.52
CA LEU A 154 4.44 -10.57 -9.63
C LEU A 154 3.55 -11.44 -10.52
N ALA A 155 2.65 -12.24 -9.93
CA ALA A 155 1.67 -13.04 -10.68
C ALA A 155 0.76 -12.14 -11.52
N ARG A 156 0.27 -11.02 -10.96
CA ARG A 156 -0.49 -10.01 -11.72
C ARG A 156 0.36 -9.45 -12.87
N TRP A 157 1.60 -9.06 -12.61
CA TRP A 157 2.52 -8.52 -13.63
C TRP A 157 2.72 -9.50 -14.79
N GLU A 158 2.81 -10.81 -14.53
CA GLU A 158 2.93 -11.82 -15.59
C GLU A 158 1.72 -11.92 -16.50
N THR A 159 0.52 -11.69 -15.95
CA THR A 159 -0.71 -11.69 -16.74
C THR A 159 -0.87 -10.44 -17.61
N GLU A 160 -0.28 -9.31 -17.19
CA GLU A 160 -0.34 -8.04 -17.92
C GLU A 160 0.71 -7.99 -19.04
N ARG A 161 0.32 -8.41 -20.25
CA ARG A 161 1.23 -8.49 -21.42
C ARG A 161 1.25 -7.23 -22.30
N GLY A 162 0.56 -6.16 -21.89
CA GLY A 162 0.45 -4.92 -22.66
C GLY A 162 1.77 -4.13 -22.74
N PRO A 163 1.91 -3.20 -23.71
CA PRO A 163 3.12 -2.39 -23.85
C PRO A 163 3.48 -1.56 -22.61
N ALA A 164 2.47 -1.06 -21.88
CA ALA A 164 2.68 -0.32 -20.64
C ALA A 164 3.36 -1.20 -19.57
N ALA A 165 2.81 -2.38 -19.28
CA ALA A 165 3.36 -3.32 -18.31
C ALA A 165 4.78 -3.79 -18.64
N ARG A 166 5.12 -3.96 -19.93
CA ARG A 166 6.48 -4.27 -20.37
C ARG A 166 7.45 -3.11 -20.14
N ARG A 167 7.02 -1.86 -20.41
CA ARG A 167 7.85 -0.68 -20.14
C ARG A 167 8.09 -0.55 -18.63
N HIS A 168 7.03 -0.67 -17.84
CA HIS A 168 7.12 -0.63 -16.37
C HIS A 168 8.09 -1.67 -15.81
N LEU A 169 8.18 -2.85 -16.44
CA LEU A 169 9.16 -3.86 -16.04
C LEU A 169 10.58 -3.41 -16.31
N ALA A 170 10.86 -2.85 -17.49
CA ALA A 170 12.18 -2.31 -17.81
C ALA A 170 12.55 -1.16 -16.86
N ASP A 171 11.61 -0.25 -16.61
CA ASP A 171 11.77 0.87 -15.68
C ASP A 171 12.03 0.35 -14.24
N GLY A 172 11.35 -0.72 -13.81
CA GLY A 172 11.57 -1.36 -12.51
C GLY A 172 12.94 -2.06 -12.39
N LEU A 173 13.40 -2.72 -13.46
CA LEU A 173 14.74 -3.32 -13.49
C LEU A 173 15.85 -2.28 -13.39
N ASP A 174 15.69 -1.12 -14.03
CA ASP A 174 16.63 -0.01 -13.90
C ASP A 174 16.61 0.57 -12.48
N ARG A 175 15.41 0.74 -11.90
CA ARG A 175 15.23 1.19 -10.52
C ARG A 175 15.93 0.29 -9.50
N TRP A 176 15.82 -1.04 -9.63
CA TRP A 176 16.38 -1.99 -8.66
C TRP A 176 17.80 -2.44 -9.00
N ARG A 177 18.48 -1.78 -9.93
CA ARG A 177 19.78 -2.23 -10.44
C ARG A 177 20.83 -2.36 -9.33
N GLU A 178 20.84 -1.43 -8.37
CA GLU A 178 21.77 -1.44 -7.25
C GLU A 178 21.48 -2.60 -6.31
N GLU A 179 20.21 -2.77 -5.91
CA GLU A 179 19.73 -3.84 -5.02
C GLU A 179 19.89 -5.24 -5.63
N LEU A 180 19.70 -5.36 -6.95
CA LEU A 180 19.96 -6.60 -7.69
C LEU A 180 21.45 -6.95 -7.68
N THR A 181 22.34 -5.95 -7.60
CA THR A 181 23.80 -6.13 -7.59
C THR A 181 24.33 -6.38 -6.18
N SER A 182 23.89 -5.61 -5.18
CA SER A 182 24.34 -5.75 -3.79
C SER A 182 23.66 -6.93 -3.07
N GLY A 183 22.46 -7.31 -3.52
CA GLY A 183 21.61 -8.30 -2.88
C GLY A 183 20.70 -7.72 -1.80
N ASP A 184 20.81 -6.43 -1.52
CA ASP A 184 19.93 -5.69 -0.60
C ASP A 184 18.51 -5.65 -1.13
N SER A 185 17.55 -5.35 -0.25
CA SER A 185 16.14 -5.25 -0.57
C SER A 185 15.76 -3.80 -0.90
N PRO A 186 14.92 -3.55 -1.93
CA PRO A 186 14.43 -2.21 -2.23
C PRO A 186 13.28 -1.76 -1.29
N PHE A 187 12.85 -2.59 -0.34
CA PHE A 187 11.68 -2.32 0.51
C PHE A 187 12.02 -1.45 1.73
N THR A 188 12.37 -0.18 1.50
CA THR A 188 12.87 0.76 2.53
C THR A 188 11.99 0.86 3.78
N TRP A 189 10.66 0.77 3.64
CA TRP A 189 9.71 0.92 4.74
C TRP A 189 9.09 -0.40 5.21
N TRP A 190 9.84 -1.50 5.11
CA TRP A 190 9.39 -2.82 5.56
C TRP A 190 8.91 -2.80 7.02
N TRP A 191 7.83 -3.53 7.28
CA TRP A 191 7.39 -3.86 8.63
C TRP A 191 7.37 -5.36 8.83
N GLY A 192 8.09 -5.82 9.85
CA GLY A 192 8.22 -7.24 10.16
C GLY A 192 9.67 -7.63 10.40
N ALA A 193 9.95 -8.92 10.42
CA ALA A 193 11.30 -9.42 10.57
C ALA A 193 12.10 -9.22 9.28
N GLU A 194 13.40 -8.94 9.38
CA GLU A 194 14.29 -8.85 8.21
C GLU A 194 14.28 -10.15 7.37
N ALA A 195 14.02 -11.30 8.00
CA ALA A 195 13.89 -12.58 7.30
C ALA A 195 12.69 -12.59 6.33
N GLU A 196 11.59 -11.93 6.68
CA GLU A 196 10.41 -11.81 5.83
C GLU A 196 10.67 -10.86 4.66
N GLU A 197 11.36 -9.74 4.92
CA GLU A 197 11.80 -8.82 3.88
C GLU A 197 12.71 -9.51 2.86
N ARG A 198 13.73 -10.22 3.36
CA ARG A 198 14.63 -11.01 2.52
C ARG A 198 13.87 -12.08 1.73
N ALA A 199 12.86 -12.70 2.32
CA ALA A 199 12.02 -13.68 1.63
C ALA A 199 11.24 -13.05 0.48
N ALA A 200 10.59 -11.89 0.71
CA ALA A 200 9.88 -11.16 -0.35
C ALA A 200 10.83 -10.72 -1.47
N TRP A 201 12.03 -10.25 -1.16
CA TRP A 201 13.02 -9.93 -2.19
C TRP A 201 13.51 -11.17 -2.95
N HIS A 202 13.64 -12.30 -2.26
CA HIS A 202 13.99 -13.57 -2.89
C HIS A 202 12.90 -14.06 -3.86
N GLU A 203 11.63 -13.76 -3.62
CA GLU A 203 10.53 -14.02 -4.57
C GLU A 203 10.75 -13.26 -5.88
N VAL A 204 11.10 -11.97 -5.81
CA VAL A 204 11.40 -11.14 -6.99
C VAL A 204 12.59 -11.69 -7.77
N LYS A 205 13.70 -11.99 -7.08
CA LYS A 205 14.90 -12.54 -7.73
C LYS A 205 14.63 -13.89 -8.40
N ARG A 206 13.87 -14.78 -7.74
CA ARG A 206 13.47 -16.08 -8.31
C ARG A 206 12.62 -15.89 -9.56
N TRP A 207 11.66 -14.96 -9.50
CA TRP A 207 10.80 -14.63 -10.62
C TRP A 207 11.62 -14.11 -11.82
N LEU A 208 12.51 -13.14 -11.62
CA LEU A 208 13.40 -12.62 -12.66
C LEU A 208 14.27 -13.71 -13.29
N ALA A 209 14.89 -14.57 -12.46
CA ALA A 209 15.70 -15.68 -12.95
C ALA A 209 14.89 -16.68 -13.80
N GLY A 210 13.63 -16.91 -13.45
CA GLY A 210 12.70 -17.73 -14.24
C GLY A 210 12.39 -17.13 -15.62
N ARG A 211 12.30 -15.79 -15.72
CA ARG A 211 12.04 -15.10 -16.99
C ARG A 211 13.25 -15.14 -17.93
N VAL A 212 14.47 -14.96 -17.41
CA VAL A 212 15.70 -15.06 -18.22
C VAL A 212 15.86 -16.45 -18.84
N ARG A 213 15.38 -17.50 -18.18
CA ARG A 213 15.42 -18.88 -18.69
C ARG A 213 14.36 -19.18 -19.75
N ALA A 214 13.32 -18.35 -19.84
CA ALA A 214 12.21 -18.53 -20.78
C ALA A 214 12.37 -17.71 -22.07
N THR A 215 13.36 -16.81 -22.12
CA THR A 215 13.78 -16.01 -23.28
C THR A 215 14.96 -16.64 -23.98
#